data_AF-A0A3D1SN98-F1
#
_entry.id   AF-A0A3D1SN98-F1
#
_cell.length_a   1.000
_cell.length_b   1.000
_cell.length_c   1.000
_cell.angle_alpha   90.00
_cell.angle_beta   90.00
_cell.angle_gamma   90.00
#
_symmetry.space_group_name_H-M   'P 1'
#
loop_
_entity.id
_entity.type
_entity.pdbx_description
1 polymer ?
#
loop_
_entity_poly.entity_id
_entity_poly.type
_entity_poly.pdbx_seq_one_letter_code
_entity_poly.pdbx_strand_id
1 'polypeptide(L)'
;NLLHDHVVIHWLVPDGPGRTRITCDWLFDPAVMAREDFDPMDAVEIFDIVNKQDWEVCQWTQLSMGSRAYKSGGVYVPVEQHIRAFADFVLERVG
;
A
#
# COMPACT_ATOMS: atom_id res chain seq x y z
N ASN A 1 4.76 -8.26 -1.26
CA ASN A 1 5.76 -8.79 -0.30
C ASN A 1 6.06 -10.23 -0.62
N LEU A 2 7.31 -10.55 -0.94
CA LEU A 2 7.77 -11.93 -1.09
C LEU A 2 8.38 -12.35 0.25
N LEU A 3 7.71 -13.27 0.96
CA LEU A 3 8.20 -13.85 2.20
C LEU A 3 8.68 -15.27 1.92
N HIS A 4 9.34 -15.89 2.90
CA HIS A 4 9.95 -17.20 2.70
C HIS A 4 8.94 -18.34 2.50
N ASP A 5 7.71 -18.13 2.96
CA ASP A 5 6.65 -19.14 3.14
C ASP A 5 5.34 -18.77 2.42
N HIS A 6 5.13 -17.48 2.13
CA HIS A 6 3.97 -16.99 1.40
C HIS A 6 4.26 -15.67 0.66
N VAL A 7 3.32 -15.25 -0.19
CA VAL A 7 3.37 -13.97 -0.89
C VAL A 7 2.15 -13.14 -0.52
N VAL A 8 2.35 -11.85 -0.25
CA VAL A 8 1.26 -10.88 -0.13
C VAL A 8 1.28 -9.97 -1.36
N ILE A 9 0.19 -9.95 -2.13
CA ILE A 9 0.01 -9.05 -3.27
C ILE A 9 -0.99 -7.96 -2.92
N HIS A 10 -0.65 -6.72 -3.21
CA HIS A 10 -1.55 -5.57 -3.05
C HIS A 10 -1.94 -5.01 -4.42
N TRP A 11 -3.22 -5.07 -4.75
CA TRP A 11 -3.79 -4.44 -5.94
C TRP A 11 -4.41 -3.11 -5.58
N LEU A 12 -3.83 -2.01 -6.08
CA LEU A 12 -4.35 -0.66 -5.88
C LEU A 12 -5.04 -0.19 -7.17
N VAL A 13 -6.34 0.01 -7.11
CA VAL A 13 -7.15 0.48 -8.24
C VAL A 13 -7.78 1.83 -7.89
N PRO A 14 -7.55 2.90 -8.68
CA PRO A 14 -8.14 4.20 -8.42
C PRO A 14 -9.68 4.14 -8.58
N ASP A 15 -10.39 4.78 -7.67
CA ASP A 15 -11.86 4.94 -7.67
C ASP A 15 -12.21 6.44 -7.56
N GLY A 16 -11.51 7.25 -8.36
CA GLY A 16 -11.56 8.71 -8.33
C GLY A 16 -10.34 9.36 -7.66
N PRO A 17 -10.25 10.71 -7.66
CA PRO A 17 -9.05 11.45 -7.25
C PRO A 17 -8.74 11.40 -5.75
N GLY A 18 -9.67 10.95 -4.91
CA GLY A 18 -9.50 10.89 -3.45
C GLY A 18 -9.82 9.51 -2.87
N ARG A 19 -9.92 8.48 -3.70
CA ARG A 19 -10.28 7.13 -3.26
C ARG A 19 -9.56 6.08 -4.08
N THR A 20 -9.02 5.09 -3.38
CA THR A 20 -8.37 3.92 -3.98
C THR A 20 -8.97 2.68 -3.35
N ARG A 21 -9.38 1.72 -4.18
CA ARG A 21 -9.74 0.37 -3.71
C ARG A 21 -8.47 -0.47 -3.65
N ILE A 22 -8.22 -1.06 -2.49
CA ILE A 22 -7.06 -1.93 -2.27
C ILE A 22 -7.56 -3.34 -2.02
N THR A 23 -7.05 -4.31 -2.78
CA THR A 23 -7.30 -5.74 -2.56
C THR A 23 -5.98 -6.40 -2.20
N CYS A 24 -5.98 -7.16 -1.11
CA CYS A 24 -4.80 -7.88 -0.63
C CYS A 24 -5.04 -9.38 -0.82
N ASP A 25 -4.14 -10.05 -1.53
CA ASP A 25 -4.15 -11.50 -1.71
C ASP A 25 -2.99 -12.11 -0.94
N TRP A 26 -3.27 -13.13 -0.13
CA TRP A 26 -2.25 -13.97 0.51
C TRP A 26 -2.18 -15.28 -0.25
N LEU A 27 -1.02 -15.55 -0.84
CA LEU A 27 -0.77 -16.71 -1.70
C LEU A 27 0.18 -17.67 -0.99
N PHE A 28 -0.24 -18.93 -0.87
CA PHE A 28 0.51 -20.02 -0.29
C PHE A 28 0.72 -21.13 -1.31
N ASP A 29 1.71 -21.99 -1.09
CA ASP A 29 1.90 -23.17 -1.92
C ASP A 29 0.66 -24.09 -1.84
N PRO A 30 0.13 -24.60 -2.98
CA PRO A 30 -1.05 -25.45 -2.98
C PRO A 30 -0.95 -26.70 -2.09
N ALA A 31 0.24 -27.29 -1.95
CA ALA A 31 0.45 -28.44 -1.07
C ALA A 31 0.39 -28.06 0.41
N VAL A 32 0.78 -26.83 0.77
CA VAL A 32 0.63 -26.29 2.13
C VAL A 32 -0.85 -26.04 2.43
N MET A 33 -1.58 -25.44 1.48
CA MET A 33 -3.02 -25.18 1.62
C MET A 33 -3.86 -26.46 1.74
N ALA A 34 -3.38 -27.58 1.20
CA ALA A 34 -4.08 -28.86 1.23
C ALA A 34 -3.92 -29.61 2.58
N ARG A 35 -3.09 -29.12 3.50
CA ARG A 35 -2.91 -29.74 4.82
C ARG A 35 -4.15 -29.55 5.70
N GLU A 36 -4.45 -30.54 6.53
CA GLU A 36 -5.61 -30.51 7.44
C GLU A 36 -5.50 -29.38 8.48
N ASP A 37 -4.28 -29.02 8.86
CA ASP A 37 -3.95 -27.99 9.84
C ASP A 37 -3.65 -26.62 9.22
N PHE A 38 -3.94 -26.42 7.93
CA PHE A 38 -3.65 -25.15 7.27
C PHE A 38 -4.52 -24.02 7.84
N ASP A 39 -3.85 -23.04 8.43
CA ASP A 39 -4.43 -21.79 8.90
C ASP A 39 -3.52 -20.62 8.49
N PRO A 40 -3.97 -19.70 7.60
CA PRO A 40 -3.18 -18.56 7.16
C PRO A 40 -3.30 -17.34 8.09
N MET A 41 -4.07 -17.44 9.18
CA MET A 41 -4.51 -16.26 9.93
C MET A 41 -3.39 -15.53 10.64
N ASP A 42 -2.30 -16.19 11.00
CA ASP A 42 -1.13 -15.51 11.57
C ASP A 42 -0.55 -14.45 10.61
N ALA A 43 -0.42 -14.80 9.33
CA ALA A 43 0.01 -13.91 8.26
C ALA A 43 -1.05 -12.88 7.87
N VAL A 44 -2.32 -13.25 7.87
CA VAL A 44 -3.42 -12.34 7.52
C VAL A 44 -3.62 -11.27 8.59
N GLU A 45 -3.66 -11.65 9.87
CA GLU A 45 -3.96 -10.75 10.99
C GLU A 45 -2.88 -9.67 11.17
N ILE A 46 -1.61 -10.04 11.09
CA ILE A 46 -0.53 -9.06 11.24
C ILE A 46 -0.56 -8.03 10.09
N PHE A 47 -0.80 -8.48 8.86
CA PHE A 47 -0.88 -7.58 7.71
C PHE A 47 -2.17 -6.77 7.70
N ASP A 48 -3.29 -7.27 8.22
CA ASP A 48 -4.52 -6.48 8.40
C ASP A 48 -4.28 -5.29 9.32
N ILE A 49 -3.56 -5.48 10.44
CA ILE A 49 -3.20 -4.40 11.35
C ILE A 49 -2.31 -3.37 10.64
N VAL A 50 -1.24 -3.81 9.98
CA VAL A 50 -0.30 -2.90 9.29
C VAL A 50 -1.00 -2.14 8.15
N ASN A 51 -1.81 -2.84 7.35
CA ASN A 51 -2.57 -2.23 6.26
C ASN A 51 -3.49 -1.11 6.78
N LYS A 52 -4.22 -1.36 7.88
CA LYS A 52 -5.13 -0.36 8.46
C LYS A 52 -4.39 0.89 8.94
N GLN A 53 -3.21 0.73 9.53
CA GLN A 53 -2.36 1.85 9.95
C GLN A 53 -1.90 2.67 8.75
N ASP A 54 -1.41 2.02 7.69
CA ASP A 54 -1.00 2.70 6.45
C ASP A 54 -2.18 3.46 5.80
N TRP A 55 -3.37 2.85 5.77
CA TRP A 55 -4.55 3.46 5.19
C TRP A 55 -5.02 4.69 5.97
N GLU A 56 -4.97 4.65 7.30
CA GLU A 56 -5.32 5.80 8.16
C GLU A 56 -4.39 6.99 7.88
N VAL A 57 -3.07 6.76 7.81
CA VAL A 57 -2.10 7.80 7.49
C VAL A 57 -2.30 8.34 6.07
N CYS A 58 -2.61 7.48 5.11
CA CYS A 58 -2.93 7.90 3.74
C CYS A 58 -4.17 8.82 3.71
N GLN A 59 -5.21 8.51 4.49
CA GLN A 59 -6.42 9.34 4.58
C GLN A 59 -6.11 10.71 5.20
N TRP A 60 -5.33 10.77 6.28
CA TRP A 60 -4.92 12.03 6.90
C TRP A 60 -4.02 12.87 5.98
N THR A 61 -3.11 12.22 5.26
CA THR A 61 -2.27 12.87 4.26
C THR A 61 -3.13 13.47 3.15
N GLN A 62 -4.10 12.72 2.61
CA GLN A 62 -5.02 13.21 1.58
C GLN A 62 -5.80 14.45 2.04
N LEU A 63 -6.30 14.45 3.28
CA LEU A 63 -6.98 15.61 3.87
C LEU A 63 -6.04 16.82 3.97
N SER A 64 -4.81 16.61 4.41
CA SER A 64 -3.80 17.66 4.58
C SER A 64 -3.36 18.27 3.24
N MET A 65 -3.22 17.44 2.21
CA MET A 65 -2.84 17.87 0.86
C MET A 65 -3.91 18.76 0.19
N GLY A 66 -5.17 18.69 0.64
CA GLY A 66 -6.24 19.60 0.20
C GLY A 66 -6.11 21.03 0.76
N SER A 67 -5.21 21.27 1.71
CA SER A 67 -5.02 22.59 2.32
C SER A 67 -4.38 23.59 1.36
N ARG A 68 -4.84 24.85 1.41
CA ARG A 68 -4.20 25.97 0.70
C ARG A 68 -2.73 26.15 1.08
N ALA A 69 -2.35 25.83 2.31
CA ALA A 69 -0.96 25.92 2.76
C ALA A 69 -0.05 24.91 2.05
N TYR A 70 -0.61 23.81 1.55
CA TYR A 70 0.11 22.76 0.83
C TYR A 70 0.08 22.98 -0.70
N LYS A 71 -0.41 24.13 -1.20
CA LYS A 71 -0.56 24.38 -2.65
C LYS A 71 0.76 24.24 -3.43
N SER A 72 1.89 24.54 -2.80
CA SER A 72 3.22 24.41 -3.41
C SER A 72 3.87 23.03 -3.20
N GLY A 73 3.13 22.07 -2.63
CA GLY A 73 3.63 20.75 -2.27
C GLY A 73 4.44 20.73 -0.96
N GLY A 74 4.99 19.56 -0.65
CA GLY A 74 5.88 19.31 0.49
C GLY A 74 7.34 19.12 0.08
N VAL A 75 8.19 18.88 1.06
CA VAL A 75 9.62 18.58 0.85
C VAL A 75 9.87 17.12 1.20
N TYR A 76 10.54 16.40 0.31
CA TYR A 76 11.03 15.05 0.58
C TYR A 76 12.35 15.11 1.33
N VAL A 77 12.48 14.32 2.39
CA VAL A 77 13.76 14.14 3.10
C VAL A 77 14.61 13.07 2.38
N PRO A 78 15.94 13.00 2.61
CA PRO A 78 16.83 12.11 1.84
C PRO A 78 16.42 10.63 1.83
N VAL A 79 15.82 10.12 2.92
CA VAL A 79 15.37 8.71 2.99
C VAL A 79 14.16 8.42 2.08
N GLU A 80 13.44 9.45 1.65
CA GLU A 80 12.25 9.35 0.78
C GLU A 80 12.59 9.40 -0.72
N GLN A 81 13.87 9.20 -1.09
CA GLN A 81 14.32 9.22 -2.49
C GLN A 81 13.49 8.32 -3.42
N HIS A 82 13.00 7.19 -2.93
CA HIS A 82 12.17 6.26 -3.71
C HIS A 82 10.76 6.81 -3.95
N ILE A 83 10.20 7.54 -2.98
CA ILE A 83 8.92 8.25 -3.13
C ILE A 83 9.06 9.38 -4.16
N ARG A 84 10.16 10.15 -4.07
CA ARG A 84 10.48 11.20 -5.05
C ARG A 84 10.55 10.64 -6.47
N ALA A 85 11.27 9.53 -6.66
CA ALA A 85 11.40 8.87 -7.95
C ALA A 85 10.05 8.41 -8.52
N PHE A 86 9.17 7.85 -7.68
CA PHE A 86 7.81 7.49 -8.13
C PHE A 86 6.99 8.72 -8.53
N ALA A 87 7.05 9.80 -7.75
CA ALA A 87 6.37 11.05 -8.08
C ALA A 87 6.86 11.65 -9.41
N ASP A 88 8.17 11.64 -9.67
CA ASP A 88 8.74 12.05 -10.96
C ASP A 88 8.20 11.20 -12.11
N PHE A 89 8.24 9.87 -11.97
CA PHE A 89 7.73 8.94 -12.98
C PHE A 89 6.26 9.21 -13.36
N VAL A 90 5.42 9.54 -12.38
CA VAL A 90 4.00 9.88 -12.62
C VAL A 90 3.88 11.23 -13.33
N LEU A 91 4.56 12.27 -12.84
CA LEU A 91 4.50 13.62 -13.41
C LEU A 91 4.95 13.66 -14.87
N GLU A 92 5.98 12.87 -15.23
CA GLU A 92 6.42 12.70 -16.62
C GLU A 92 5.37 12.10 -17.55
N ARG A 93 4.36 11.39 -17.02
CA ARG A 93 3.34 10.68 -17.79
C ARG A 93 1.99 11.38 -17.83
N VAL A 94 1.72 12.22 -16.84
CA VAL A 94 0.50 13.03 -16.77
C VAL A 94 0.72 14.46 -17.26
N GLY A 95 1.95 14.80 -17.66
CA GLY A 95 2.34 16.05 -18.32
C GLY A 95 2.11 16.02 -19.82
#